data_AF-A0A6P0Y3T3-F1
#
_entry.id   AF-A0A6P0Y3T3-F1
#
_cell.length_a   1.000
_cell.length_b   1.000
_cell.length_c   1.000
_cell.angle_alpha   90.00
_cell.angle_beta   90.00
_cell.angle_gamma   90.00
#
_symmetry.space_group_name_H-M   'P 1'
#
loop_
_entity.id
_entity.type
_entity.pdbx_description
1 polymer ?
#
loop_
_entity_poly.entity_id
_entity_poly.type
_entity_poly.pdbx_seq_one_letter_code
_entity_poly.pdbx_strand_id
1 'polypeptide(L)'
;MSSPVYEIFEDVEDRAKLLAKSWDNFYMEISQHLPDTYQPEMIKLSNNLEKALENLLGELRNPTLTIATTGTTSSGKSTLVNLLCGAEIVPMAVSEMSAGVVTIEYSDQISLAIHETPGATWECGEWQGISEEEISERLYQVMISYID
;
A
#
# COMPACT_ATOMS: atom_id res chain seq x y z
N MET A 1 -9.15 12.18 24.04
CA MET A 1 -8.89 13.36 23.20
C MET A 1 -8.58 12.80 21.82
N SER A 2 -9.51 12.93 20.86
CA SER A 2 -9.20 12.60 19.45
C SER A 2 -8.10 13.55 18.98
N SER A 3 -7.06 13.00 18.34
CA SER A 3 -6.02 13.82 17.73
C SER A 3 -6.63 14.58 16.54
N PRO A 4 -6.23 15.85 16.25
CA PRO A 4 -6.74 16.63 15.11
C PRO A 4 -6.68 15.90 13.76
N VAL A 5 -5.80 14.91 13.62
CA VAL A 5 -5.68 14.06 12.44
C VAL A 5 -6.88 13.13 12.26
N TYR A 6 -7.45 12.60 13.35
CA TYR A 6 -8.64 11.74 13.27
C TYR A 6 -9.89 12.51 12.88
N GLU A 7 -10.00 13.78 13.25
CA GLU A 7 -11.12 14.65 12.85
C GLU A 7 -11.17 14.84 11.32
N ILE A 8 -10.02 14.88 10.65
CA ILE A 8 -9.94 14.98 9.19
C ILE A 8 -10.48 13.70 8.55
N PHE A 9 -10.11 12.52 9.05
CA PHE A 9 -10.59 11.26 8.50
C PHE A 9 -12.09 11.07 8.74
N GLU A 10 -12.59 11.46 9.91
CA GLU A 10 -14.03 11.47 10.22
C GLU A 10 -14.82 12.37 9.26
N ASP A 11 -14.36 13.60 8.97
CA ASP A 11 -15.02 14.51 8.03
C ASP A 11 -15.06 13.93 6.60
N VAL A 12 -13.98 13.27 6.16
CA VAL A 12 -13.97 12.60 4.84
C VAL A 12 -14.92 11.40 4.81
N GLU A 13 -14.98 10.61 5.88
CA GLU A 13 -15.94 9.50 6.01
C GLU A 13 -17.39 10.00 5.95
N ASP A 14 -17.70 11.10 6.63
CA ASP A 14 -19.04 11.68 6.59
C ASP A 14 -19.42 12.19 5.19
N ARG A 15 -18.47 12.81 4.47
CA ARG A 15 -18.68 13.19 3.06
C ARG A 15 -18.87 11.98 2.15
N ALA A 16 -18.15 10.89 2.38
CA ALA A 16 -18.31 9.64 1.63
C ALA A 16 -19.73 9.06 1.83
N LYS A 17 -20.23 9.05 3.08
CA LYS A 17 -21.61 8.64 3.40
C LYS A 17 -22.66 9.54 2.72
N LEU A 18 -22.41 10.86 2.69
CA LEU A 18 -23.29 11.81 2.00
C LEU A 18 -23.30 11.58 0.48
N LEU A 19 -22.15 11.26 -0.11
CA LEU A 19 -22.04 10.93 -1.54
C LEU A 19 -22.84 9.65 -1.87
N ALA A 20 -22.69 8.59 -1.07
CA ALA A 20 -23.45 7.35 -1.24
C ALA A 20 -24.97 7.62 -1.23
N LYS A 21 -25.45 8.36 -0.22
CA LYS A 21 -26.87 8.74 -0.12
C LYS A 21 -27.33 9.57 -1.31
N SER A 22 -26.49 10.49 -1.79
CA SER A 22 -26.81 11.33 -2.95
C SER A 22 -26.90 10.51 -4.24
N TRP A 23 -26.00 9.53 -4.39
CA TRP A 23 -26.03 8.57 -5.49
C TRP A 23 -27.30 7.71 -5.45
N ASP A 24 -27.68 7.16 -4.30
CA ASP A 24 -28.88 6.34 -4.17
C ASP A 24 -30.15 7.12 -4.59
N ASN A 25 -30.25 8.37 -4.15
CA ASN A 25 -31.37 9.24 -4.53
C ASN A 25 -31.37 9.50 -6.05
N PHE A 26 -30.21 9.85 -6.62
CA PHE A 26 -30.06 10.08 -8.05
C PHE A 26 -30.42 8.82 -8.85
N TYR A 27 -29.91 7.65 -8.43
CA TYR A 27 -30.19 6.37 -9.06
C TYR A 27 -31.68 6.07 -9.06
N MET A 28 -32.36 6.24 -7.93
CA MET A 28 -33.80 5.97 -7.80
C MET A 28 -34.66 6.91 -8.64
N GLU A 29 -34.29 8.19 -8.73
CA GLU A 29 -35.01 9.18 -9.52
C GLU A 29 -34.79 8.96 -11.03
N ILE A 30 -33.54 8.85 -11.45
CA ILE A 30 -33.19 8.78 -12.87
C ILE A 30 -33.54 7.43 -13.49
N SER A 31 -33.47 6.33 -12.73
CA SER A 31 -33.87 5.01 -13.22
C SER A 31 -35.37 4.92 -13.59
N GLN A 32 -36.22 5.81 -13.06
CA GLN A 32 -37.63 5.88 -13.43
C GLN A 32 -37.85 6.59 -14.78
N HIS A 33 -36.88 7.39 -15.21
CA HIS A 33 -36.96 8.21 -16.41
C HIS A 33 -36.08 7.70 -17.56
N LEU A 34 -35.17 6.76 -17.29
CA LEU A 34 -34.31 6.15 -18.29
C LEU A 34 -34.94 4.93 -18.97
N PRO A 35 -34.68 4.71 -20.27
CA PRO A 35 -34.99 3.45 -20.93
C PRO A 35 -34.24 2.26 -20.31
N ASP A 36 -34.85 1.08 -20.34
CA ASP A 36 -34.28 -0.17 -19.80
C ASP A 36 -32.91 -0.52 -20.37
N THR A 37 -32.57 -0.04 -21.56
CA THR A 37 -31.26 -0.24 -22.20
C THR A 37 -30.09 0.32 -21.39
N TYR A 38 -30.33 1.30 -20.51
CA TYR A 38 -29.31 1.92 -19.66
C TYR A 38 -29.17 1.24 -18.29
N GLN A 39 -30.07 0.34 -17.91
CA GLN A 39 -30.03 -0.36 -16.62
C GLN A 39 -28.68 -1.07 -16.36
N PRO A 40 -28.07 -1.79 -17.33
CA PRO A 40 -26.78 -2.44 -17.11
C PRO A 40 -25.65 -1.46 -16.80
N GLU A 41 -25.68 -0.27 -17.43
CA GLU A 41 -24.68 0.77 -17.20
C GLU A 41 -24.85 1.42 -15.82
N MET A 42 -26.10 1.70 -15.43
CA MET A 42 -26.44 2.25 -14.11
C MET A 42 -26.05 1.30 -12.96
N ILE A 43 -26.30 0.00 -13.13
CA ILE A 43 -25.87 -1.03 -12.17
C ILE A 43 -24.34 -1.08 -12.09
N LYS A 44 -23.65 -1.08 -13.24
CA LYS A 44 -22.19 -1.10 -13.27
C LYS A 44 -21.58 0.12 -12.56
N LEU A 45 -22.15 1.31 -12.79
CA LEU A 45 -21.68 2.54 -12.16
C LEU A 45 -21.90 2.51 -10.65
N SER A 46 -23.05 2.01 -10.19
CA SER A 46 -23.36 1.84 -8.77
C SER A 46 -22.37 0.89 -8.09
N ASN A 47 -22.14 -0.29 -8.69
CA ASN A 47 -21.19 -1.27 -8.14
C ASN A 47 -19.75 -0.73 -8.08
N ASN A 48 -19.34 0.03 -9.10
CA ASN A 48 -18.01 0.66 -9.11
C ASN A 48 -17.88 1.72 -8.02
N LEU A 49 -18.92 2.53 -7.80
CA LEU A 49 -18.95 3.52 -6.75
C LEU A 49 -18.91 2.86 -5.37
N GLU A 50 -19.72 1.83 -5.15
CA GLU A 50 -19.75 1.05 -3.91
C GLU A 50 -18.35 0.50 -3.59
N LYS A 51 -17.72 -0.18 -4.55
CA LYS A 51 -16.35 -0.69 -4.39
C LYS A 51 -15.33 0.41 -4.08
N ALA A 52 -15.42 1.56 -4.76
CA ALA A 52 -14.53 2.69 -4.52
C ALA A 52 -14.72 3.29 -3.11
N LEU A 53 -15.97 3.38 -2.65
CA LEU A 53 -16.31 3.85 -1.31
C LEU A 53 -15.86 2.87 -0.23
N GLU A 54 -16.05 1.57 -0.43
CA GLU A 54 -15.56 0.53 0.49
C GLU A 54 -14.04 0.62 0.66
N ASN A 55 -13.29 0.76 -0.45
CA ASN A 55 -11.85 0.93 -0.41
C ASN A 55 -11.46 2.21 0.36
N LEU A 56 -12.07 3.35 0.03
CA LEU A 56 -11.82 4.63 0.71
C LEU A 56 -12.09 4.53 2.21
N LEU A 57 -13.23 3.98 2.61
CA LEU A 57 -13.58 3.82 4.03
C LEU A 57 -12.64 2.85 4.75
N GLY A 58 -12.15 1.81 4.06
CA GLY A 58 -11.12 0.92 4.58
C GLY A 58 -9.80 1.66 4.87
N GLU A 59 -9.34 2.47 3.91
CA GLU A 59 -8.11 3.27 4.04
C GLU A 59 -8.21 4.35 5.12
N LEU A 60 -9.37 5.01 5.25
CA LEU A 60 -9.59 6.03 6.28
C LEU A 60 -9.58 5.45 7.70
N ARG A 61 -10.04 4.20 7.88
CA ARG A 61 -10.04 3.51 9.18
C ARG A 61 -8.65 3.05 9.60
N ASN A 62 -7.80 2.73 8.63
CA ASN A 62 -6.43 2.29 8.83
C ASN A 62 -5.47 3.21 8.06
N PRO A 63 -5.35 4.50 8.46
CA PRO A 63 -4.58 5.46 7.71
C PRO A 63 -3.09 5.08 7.71
N THR A 64 -2.53 4.92 6.52
CA THR A 64 -1.11 4.59 6.34
C THR A 64 -0.28 5.86 6.22
N LEU A 65 0.74 6.00 7.09
CA LEU A 65 1.78 7.02 6.92
C LEU A 65 2.92 6.44 6.09
N THR A 66 3.07 6.90 4.85
CA THR A 66 4.18 6.49 3.99
C THR A 66 5.39 7.41 4.20
N ILE A 67 6.53 6.83 4.57
CA ILE A 67 7.81 7.53 4.70
C ILE A 67 8.73 7.05 3.57
N ALA A 68 9.14 7.97 2.69
CA ALA A 68 10.12 7.69 1.65
C ALA A 68 11.49 8.24 2.06
N THR A 69 12.46 7.36 2.35
CA THR A 69 13.83 7.76 2.65
C THR A 69 14.65 7.85 1.35
N THR A 70 15.17 9.04 1.05
CA THR A 70 16.05 9.28 -0.11
C THR A 70 17.40 9.84 0.34
N GLY A 71 18.44 9.67 -0.47
CA GLY A 71 19.78 10.13 -0.12
C GLY A 71 20.89 9.31 -0.77
N THR A 72 22.09 9.87 -0.82
CA THR A 72 23.28 9.20 -1.38
C THR A 72 23.62 7.92 -0.60
N THR A 73 24.41 7.05 -1.20
CA THR A 73 24.94 5.84 -0.53
C THR A 73 25.65 6.23 0.78
N SER A 74 25.49 5.41 1.82
CA SER A 74 26.09 5.62 3.15
C SER A 74 25.59 6.83 3.96
N SER A 75 24.48 7.47 3.55
CA SER A 75 23.83 8.56 4.31
C SER A 75 23.04 8.10 5.55
N GLY A 76 22.99 6.79 5.83
CA GLY A 76 22.29 6.24 7.01
C GLY A 76 20.81 5.88 6.77
N LYS A 77 20.35 5.79 5.52
CA LYS A 77 18.96 5.42 5.18
C LYS A 77 18.51 4.11 5.83
N SER A 78 19.26 3.02 5.63
CA SER A 78 18.93 1.71 6.20
C SER A 78 18.94 1.73 7.73
N THR A 79 19.85 2.50 8.34
CA THR A 79 19.89 2.69 9.80
C THR A 79 18.64 3.39 10.32
N LEU A 80 18.17 4.43 9.63
CA LEU A 80 16.91 5.10 9.99
C LEU A 80 15.71 4.16 9.82
N VAL A 81 15.65 3.40 8.73
CA VAL A 81 14.56 2.45 8.50
C VAL A 81 14.54 1.36 9.58
N ASN A 82 15.68 0.72 9.86
CA ASN A 82 15.78 -0.29 10.92
C ASN A 82 15.41 0.27 12.31
N LEU A 83 15.78 1.53 12.60
CA LEU A 83 15.38 2.23 13.82
C LEU A 83 13.85 2.43 13.88
N LEU A 84 13.22 2.84 12.79
CA LEU A 84 11.76 3.02 12.71
C LEU A 84 11.02 1.68 12.83
N CYS A 85 11.57 0.60 12.27
CA CYS A 85 11.03 -0.75 12.38
C CYS A 85 11.29 -1.40 13.75
N GLY A 86 12.32 -0.96 14.49
CA GLY A 86 12.78 -1.60 15.71
C GLY A 86 13.46 -2.96 15.48
N ALA A 87 13.88 -3.23 14.24
CA ALA A 87 14.39 -4.52 13.77
C ALA A 87 15.44 -4.32 12.65
N GLU A 88 16.41 -5.23 12.54
CA GLU A 88 17.49 -5.16 11.55
C GLU A 88 17.10 -5.83 10.21
N ILE A 89 16.04 -5.31 9.59
CA ILE A 89 15.40 -5.93 8.41
C ILE A 89 16.10 -5.53 7.11
N VAL A 90 16.47 -4.26 6.96
CA VAL A 90 17.13 -3.76 5.75
C VAL A 90 18.64 -3.92 5.89
N PRO A 91 19.34 -4.57 4.93
CA PRO A 91 20.78 -4.72 4.98
C PRO A 91 21.51 -3.37 5.09
N MET A 92 22.42 -3.29 6.04
CA MET A 92 23.32 -2.14 6.20
C MET A 92 24.59 -2.39 5.38
N ALA A 93 24.58 -2.01 4.11
CA ALA A 93 25.76 -2.11 3.24
C ALA A 93 26.49 -0.76 3.06
N VAL A 94 27.81 -0.83 2.94
CA VAL A 94 28.71 0.33 2.77
C VAL A 94 28.86 0.73 1.27
N SER A 95 28.53 -0.16 0.34
CA SER A 95 28.58 0.08 -1.10
C SER A 95 27.21 0.48 -1.68
N GLU A 96 27.19 1.04 -2.88
CA GLU A 96 25.97 1.42 -3.61
C GLU A 96 25.19 0.16 -3.98
N MET A 97 24.27 -0.26 -3.10
CA MET A 97 23.63 -1.57 -3.24
C MET A 97 22.11 -1.52 -3.35
N SER A 98 21.46 -0.36 -3.15
CA SER A 98 20.02 -0.24 -3.36
C SER A 98 19.71 -0.02 -4.84
N ALA A 99 19.78 -1.09 -5.63
CA ALA A 99 19.35 -1.07 -7.03
C ALA A 99 17.82 -1.16 -7.21
N GLY A 100 17.07 -1.29 -6.11
CA GLY A 100 15.63 -1.39 -6.10
C GLY A 100 14.97 -0.54 -5.02
N VAL A 101 13.65 -0.53 -5.04
CA VAL A 101 12.80 0.05 -3.99
C VAL A 101 12.48 -1.06 -3.00
N VAL A 102 12.75 -0.82 -1.71
CA VAL A 102 12.29 -1.68 -0.61
C VAL A 102 11.10 -1.00 0.03
N THR A 103 9.97 -1.69 0.07
CA THR A 103 8.76 -1.24 0.76
C THR A 103 8.56 -2.09 2.01
N ILE A 104 8.30 -1.45 3.15
CA ILE A 104 7.98 -2.13 4.40
C ILE A 104 6.60 -1.66 4.83
N GLU A 105 5.71 -2.61 5.06
CA GLU A 105 4.31 -2.37 5.42
C GLU A 105 3.96 -3.21 6.65
N TYR A 106 2.97 -2.76 7.42
CA TYR A 106 2.44 -3.55 8.52
C TYR A 106 1.71 -4.79 7.97
N SER A 107 1.95 -5.93 8.61
CA SER A 107 1.24 -7.18 8.36
C SER A 107 1.12 -7.94 9.67
N ASP A 108 0.04 -8.71 9.83
CA ASP A 108 -0.13 -9.62 10.99
C ASP A 108 0.86 -10.80 10.96
N GLN A 109 1.48 -11.05 9.81
CA GLN A 109 2.49 -12.08 9.61
C GLN A 109 3.73 -11.52 8.91
N ILE A 110 4.91 -11.88 9.42
CA ILE A 110 6.18 -11.55 8.79
C ILE A 110 6.28 -12.27 7.45
N SER A 111 6.52 -11.51 6.39
CA SER A 111 6.67 -12.01 5.03
C SER A 111 7.62 -11.15 4.20
N LEU A 112 8.21 -11.75 3.18
CA LEU A 112 9.00 -11.07 2.15
C LEU A 112 8.44 -11.43 0.78
N ALA A 113 8.31 -10.43 -0.09
CA ALA A 113 8.03 -10.64 -1.50
C ALA A 113 9.14 -9.98 -2.33
N ILE A 114 9.78 -10.76 -3.20
CA ILE A 114 10.73 -10.26 -4.20
C ILE A 114 10.08 -10.49 -5.56
N HIS A 115 9.60 -9.40 -6.16
CA HIS A 115 8.92 -9.45 -7.45
C HIS A 115 9.91 -9.66 -8.61
N GLU A 116 9.49 -10.46 -9.59
CA GLU A 116 10.25 -10.66 -10.82
C GLU A 116 10.29 -9.35 -11.64
N THR A 117 11.50 -8.98 -12.07
CA THR A 117 11.72 -7.83 -12.95
C THR A 117 12.39 -8.29 -14.25
N PRO A 118 12.22 -7.58 -15.38
CA PRO A 118 12.89 -7.93 -16.63
C PRO A 118 14.40 -8.07 -16.45
N GLY A 119 14.95 -9.25 -16.74
CA GLY A 119 16.38 -9.54 -16.61
C GLY A 119 16.84 -9.91 -15.19
N ALA A 120 15.93 -10.24 -14.27
CA ALA A 120 16.29 -10.70 -12.94
C ALA A 120 17.18 -11.95 -13.00
N THR A 121 18.34 -11.87 -12.35
CA THR A 121 19.31 -12.95 -12.16
C THR A 121 19.28 -13.52 -10.73
N TRP A 122 18.48 -12.94 -9.85
CA TRP A 122 18.32 -13.27 -8.44
C TRP A 122 17.05 -14.09 -8.16
N GLU A 123 16.98 -14.71 -6.97
CA GLU A 123 15.80 -15.45 -6.52
C GLU A 123 14.61 -14.50 -6.32
N CYS A 124 13.50 -14.79 -7.01
CA CYS A 124 12.23 -14.09 -6.88
C CYS A 124 11.20 -15.03 -6.24
N GLY A 125 10.30 -14.51 -5.43
CA GLY A 125 9.33 -15.34 -4.71
C GLY A 125 8.63 -14.62 -3.56
N GLU A 126 7.82 -15.40 -2.85
CA GLU A 126 7.15 -14.99 -1.62
C GLU A 126 7.47 -15.97 -0.50
N TRP A 127 7.84 -15.44 0.66
CA TRP A 127 8.19 -16.20 1.85
C TRP A 127 7.36 -15.68 3.03
N GLN A 128 6.83 -16.58 3.83
CA GLN A 128 5.97 -16.26 4.97
C GLN A 128 6.48 -16.98 6.22
N GLY A 129 6.40 -16.31 7.37
CA GLY A 129 6.85 -16.88 8.65
C GLY A 129 8.37 -17.07 8.75
N ILE A 130 9.15 -16.31 7.99
CA ILE A 130 10.62 -16.29 8.03
C ILE A 130 11.14 -15.31 9.09
N SER A 131 12.39 -15.47 9.53
CA SER A 131 12.99 -14.58 10.53
C SER A 131 13.48 -13.26 9.91
N GLU A 132 13.73 -12.26 10.76
CA GLU A 132 14.32 -10.97 10.36
C GLU A 132 15.69 -11.17 9.71
N GLU A 133 16.50 -12.09 10.23
CA GLU A 133 17.80 -12.43 9.65
C GLU A 133 17.64 -13.02 8.25
N GLU A 134 16.68 -13.93 8.03
CA GLU A 134 16.44 -14.50 6.70
C GLU A 134 15.97 -13.44 5.71
N ILE A 135 15.13 -12.48 6.13
CA ILE A 135 14.74 -11.35 5.29
C ILE A 135 15.96 -10.54 4.86
N SER A 136 16.79 -10.17 5.84
CA SER A 136 18.00 -9.38 5.60
C SER A 136 18.98 -10.12 4.67
N GLU A 137 19.17 -11.42 4.89
CA GLU A 137 20.07 -12.25 4.07
C GLU A 137 19.58 -12.36 2.63
N ARG A 138 18.27 -12.57 2.41
CA ARG A 138 17.66 -12.62 1.08
C ARG A 138 17.77 -11.29 0.33
N LEU A 139 17.46 -10.18 1.00
CA LEU A 139 17.64 -8.85 0.42
C LEU A 139 19.10 -8.60 0.05
N TYR A 140 20.03 -9.01 0.89
CA TYR A 140 21.46 -8.88 0.62
C TYR A 140 21.91 -9.68 -0.61
N GLN A 141 21.39 -10.91 -0.80
CA GLN A 141 21.68 -11.70 -2.00
C GLN A 141 21.18 -11.02 -3.28
N VAL A 142 19.94 -10.50 -3.29
CA VAL A 142 19.40 -9.74 -4.43
C VAL A 142 20.31 -8.55 -4.77
N MET A 143 20.76 -7.83 -3.75
CA MET A 143 21.62 -6.66 -3.91
C MET A 143 23.00 -7.02 -4.49
N ILE A 144 23.59 -8.15 -4.11
CA ILE A 144 24.85 -8.63 -4.72
C ILE A 144 24.63 -9.08 -6.16
N SER A 145 23.62 -9.92 -6.41
CA SER A 145 23.36 -10.49 -7.74
C SER A 145 23.00 -9.44 -8.80
N TYR A 146 22.55 -8.25 -8.39
CA TYR A 146 22.34 -7.13 -9.30
C TYR A 146 23.65 -6.46 -9.74
N ILE A 147 24.67 -6.46 -8.88
CA ILE A 147 25.96 -5.80 -9.14
C ILE A 147 26.86 -6.65 -10.04
N ASP A 148 26.75 -7.98 -9.92
CA ASP A 148 27.49 -8.97 -10.71
C ASP A 148 26.96 -9.08 -12.16
#